data_AF-A0A957U0P2-F1
#
_entry.id   AF-A0A957U0P2-F1
#
_cell.length_a   1.000
_cell.length_b   1.000
_cell.length_c   1.000
_cell.angle_alpha   90.00
_cell.angle_beta   90.00
_cell.angle_gamma   90.00
#
_symmetry.space_group_name_H-M   'P 1'
#
loop_
_entity.id
_entity.type
_entity.pdbx_description
1 polymer ?
#
loop_
_entity_poly.entity_id
_entity_poly.type
_entity_poly.pdbx_seq_one_letter_code
_entity_poly.pdbx_strand_id
1 'polypeptide(L)'
;MPTISVPTLTTEQMIEVDRLMIQEYHIELIQMMENAGRNLALLAKRMLDGDIVDRSIVVLAGRGNNGGGGLVAARHLLNWGAWVQVLTSYPPDVYQGVPAHQLDILQRMGAPLAW
;
A
#
# COMPACT_ATOMS: atom_id res chain seq x y z
N MET A 1 -5.27 -3.35 -29.65
CA MET A 1 -6.11 -3.89 -28.56
C MET A 1 -7.37 -3.05 -28.53
N PRO A 2 -8.59 -3.63 -28.60
CA PRO A 2 -9.81 -2.86 -28.40
C PRO A 2 -9.78 -2.24 -27.01
N THR A 3 -10.16 -0.96 -26.91
CA THR A 3 -10.27 -0.26 -25.63
C THR A 3 -11.45 -0.84 -24.86
N ILE A 4 -11.16 -1.61 -23.81
CA ILE A 4 -12.17 -2.10 -22.88
C ILE A 4 -12.60 -0.90 -22.02
N SER A 5 -13.90 -0.60 -22.00
CA SER A 5 -14.45 0.37 -21.06
C SER A 5 -14.51 -0.23 -19.67
N VAL A 6 -13.83 0.39 -18.69
CA VAL A 6 -13.87 -0.01 -17.29
C VAL A 6 -14.85 0.91 -16.55
N PRO A 7 -15.92 0.37 -15.93
CA PRO A 7 -16.89 1.19 -15.22
C PRO A 7 -16.30 1.79 -13.94
N THR A 8 -16.83 2.91 -13.50
CA THR A 8 -16.57 3.46 -12.17
C THR A 8 -17.52 2.84 -11.15
N LEU A 9 -17.10 2.82 -9.89
CA LEU A 9 -17.91 2.37 -8.75
C LEU A 9 -18.16 3.53 -7.79
N THR A 10 -19.35 3.57 -7.18
CA THR A 10 -19.62 4.43 -6.01
C THR A 10 -18.96 3.84 -4.77
N THR A 11 -18.93 4.63 -3.69
CA THR A 11 -18.42 4.18 -2.39
C THR A 11 -19.18 2.95 -1.88
N GLU A 12 -20.51 2.95 -1.97
CA GLU A 12 -21.37 1.85 -1.54
C GLU A 12 -21.09 0.58 -2.35
N GLN A 13 -20.86 0.73 -3.67
CA GLN A 13 -20.50 -0.39 -4.52
C GLN A 13 -19.12 -0.94 -4.17
N MET A 14 -18.14 -0.09 -3.86
CA MET A 14 -16.80 -0.54 -3.46
C MET A 14 -16.83 -1.27 -2.10
N ILE A 15 -17.67 -0.81 -1.15
CA ILE A 15 -17.91 -1.52 0.11
C ILE A 15 -18.49 -2.91 -0.14
N GLU A 16 -19.42 -3.04 -1.09
CA GLU A 16 -19.97 -4.34 -1.46
C GLU A 16 -18.93 -5.24 -2.15
N VAL A 17 -18.04 -4.67 -2.97
CA VAL A 17 -16.89 -5.41 -3.52
C VAL A 17 -16.03 -5.97 -2.39
N ASP A 18 -15.66 -5.15 -1.39
CA ASP A 18 -14.87 -5.61 -0.26
C ASP A 18 -15.58 -6.72 0.54
N ARG A 19 -16.91 -6.60 0.75
CA ARG A 19 -17.72 -7.64 1.40
C ARG A 19 -17.68 -8.94 0.62
N LEU A 20 -17.90 -8.88 -0.70
CA LEU A 20 -17.89 -10.06 -1.58
C LEU A 20 -16.51 -10.73 -1.58
N MET A 21 -15.43 -9.94 -1.67
CA MET A 21 -14.06 -10.46 -1.65
C MET A 21 -13.80 -11.30 -0.39
N ILE A 22 -14.19 -10.80 0.78
CA ILE A 22 -13.95 -11.49 2.06
C ILE A 22 -14.93 -12.65 2.26
N GLN A 23 -16.23 -12.41 2.10
CA GLN A 23 -17.27 -13.36 2.52
C GLN A 23 -17.53 -14.48 1.50
N GLU A 24 -17.50 -14.15 0.21
CA GLU A 24 -17.83 -15.11 -0.86
C GLU A 24 -16.57 -15.72 -1.48
N TYR A 25 -15.52 -14.91 -1.69
CA TYR A 25 -14.30 -15.36 -2.37
C TYR A 25 -13.16 -15.70 -1.42
N HIS A 26 -13.31 -15.45 -0.12
CA HIS A 26 -12.30 -15.71 0.91
C HIS A 26 -10.93 -15.07 0.62
N ILE A 27 -10.96 -13.89 -0.02
CA ILE A 27 -9.79 -13.04 -0.25
C ILE A 27 -9.74 -12.03 0.89
N GLU A 28 -8.80 -12.24 1.79
CA GLU A 28 -8.66 -11.46 3.01
C GLU A 28 -8.10 -10.06 2.73
N LEU A 29 -8.47 -9.10 3.59
CA LEU A 29 -8.02 -7.70 3.46
C LEU A 29 -6.48 -7.57 3.42
N ILE A 30 -5.77 -8.42 4.15
CA ILE A 30 -4.30 -8.44 4.13
C ILE A 30 -3.73 -8.83 2.77
N GLN A 31 -4.36 -9.79 2.06
CA GLN A 31 -3.96 -10.21 0.72
C GLN A 31 -4.27 -9.13 -0.31
N MET A 32 -5.44 -8.50 -0.20
CA MET A 32 -5.83 -7.37 -1.06
C MET A 32 -4.87 -6.20 -0.89
N MET A 33 -4.53 -5.84 0.35
CA MET A 33 -3.60 -4.76 0.66
C MET A 33 -2.18 -5.03 0.17
N GLU A 34 -1.68 -6.26 0.34
CA GLU A 34 -0.38 -6.67 -0.20
C GLU A 34 -0.32 -6.47 -1.72
N ASN A 35 -1.37 -6.91 -2.42
CA ASN A 35 -1.47 -6.76 -3.86
C ASN A 35 -1.59 -5.30 -4.30
N ALA A 36 -2.41 -4.50 -3.60
CA ALA A 36 -2.57 -3.09 -3.90
C ALA A 36 -1.25 -2.32 -3.72
N GLY A 37 -0.56 -2.51 -2.60
CA GLY A 37 0.69 -1.82 -2.32
C GLY A 37 1.83 -2.27 -3.24
N ARG A 38 1.93 -3.56 -3.59
CA ARG A 38 2.88 -4.03 -4.61
C ARG A 38 2.64 -3.35 -5.96
N ASN A 39 1.39 -3.24 -6.39
CA ASN A 39 1.06 -2.56 -7.65
C ASN A 39 1.34 -1.05 -7.59
N LEU A 40 1.12 -0.42 -6.44
CA LEU A 40 1.51 0.98 -6.22
C LEU A 40 3.03 1.17 -6.33
N ALA A 41 3.83 0.29 -5.71
CA ALA A 41 5.29 0.33 -5.84
C ALA A 41 5.74 0.10 -7.30
N LEU A 42 5.12 -0.83 -8.02
CA LEU A 42 5.41 -1.04 -9.45
C LEU A 42 5.07 0.18 -10.29
N LEU A 43 3.94 0.85 -10.00
CA LEU A 43 3.58 2.09 -10.67
C LEU A 43 4.60 3.20 -10.39
N ALA A 44 4.99 3.39 -9.13
CA ALA A 44 6.02 4.36 -8.76
C ALA A 44 7.35 4.08 -9.47
N LYS A 45 7.77 2.80 -9.55
CA LYS A 45 8.94 2.38 -10.32
C LYS A 45 8.82 2.73 -11.81
N ARG A 46 7.65 2.51 -12.42
CA ARG A 46 7.41 2.89 -13.83
C ARG A 46 7.44 4.39 -14.05
N MET A 47 6.96 5.19 -13.09
CA MET A 47 7.04 6.65 -13.14
C MET A 47 8.48 7.17 -13.05
N LEU A 48 9.41 6.33 -12.60
CA LEU A 48 10.85 6.60 -12.50
C LEU A 48 11.63 5.82 -13.56
N ASP A 49 11.07 5.69 -14.76
CA ASP A 49 11.67 5.04 -15.94
C ASP A 49 12.08 3.57 -15.73
N GLY A 50 11.50 2.91 -14.73
CA GLY A 50 11.81 1.52 -14.42
C GLY A 50 13.06 1.31 -13.57
N ASP A 51 13.76 2.37 -13.17
CA ASP A 51 14.92 2.30 -12.28
C ASP A 51 14.67 3.03 -10.96
N ILE A 52 14.71 2.24 -9.88
CA ILE A 52 14.34 2.69 -8.53
C ILE A 52 15.54 2.68 -7.57
N VAL A 53 16.67 2.12 -7.99
CA VAL A 53 17.86 2.01 -7.14
C VAL A 53 18.38 3.42 -6.85
N ASP A 54 18.70 3.67 -5.58
CA ASP A 54 19.19 4.95 -5.07
C ASP A 54 18.23 6.15 -5.28
N ARG A 55 16.98 5.91 -5.73
CA ARG A 55 15.97 6.97 -5.82
C ARG A 55 15.45 7.31 -4.43
N SER A 56 15.36 8.61 -4.14
CA SER A 56 14.76 9.12 -2.90
C SER A 56 13.25 9.22 -3.04
N ILE A 57 12.51 8.57 -2.13
CA ILE A 57 11.05 8.51 -2.14
C ILE A 57 10.53 8.81 -0.74
N VAL A 58 9.52 9.68 -0.66
CA VAL A 58 8.76 9.90 0.57
C VAL A 58 7.40 9.24 0.42
N VAL A 59 7.04 8.38 1.37
CA VAL A 59 5.72 7.75 1.44
C VAL A 59 4.95 8.38 2.58
N LEU A 60 3.85 9.07 2.26
CA LEU A 60 2.92 9.64 3.23
C LEU A 60 1.77 8.65 3.46
N ALA A 61 1.67 8.09 4.66
CA ALA A 61 0.73 7.02 4.96
C ALA A 61 -0.24 7.40 6.10
N GLY A 62 -1.54 7.45 5.80
CA GLY A 62 -2.58 7.59 6.82
C GLY A 62 -2.83 6.31 7.63
N ARG A 63 -3.69 6.38 8.65
CA ARG A 63 -4.05 5.20 9.49
C ARG A 63 -5.05 4.21 8.86
N GLY A 64 -5.66 4.57 7.73
CA GLY A 64 -6.67 3.76 7.05
C GLY A 64 -6.10 2.78 6.03
N ASN A 65 -6.97 2.05 5.34
CA ASN A 65 -6.60 1.02 4.36
C ASN A 65 -5.68 1.54 3.24
N ASN A 66 -5.94 2.75 2.72
CA ASN A 66 -5.07 3.37 1.71
C ASN A 66 -3.65 3.60 2.23
N GLY A 67 -3.53 4.03 3.49
CA GLY A 67 -2.23 4.19 4.13
C GLY A 67 -1.51 2.85 4.31
N GLY A 68 -2.24 1.80 4.68
CA GLY A 68 -1.71 0.43 4.69
C GLY A 68 -1.15 -0.02 3.33
N GLY A 69 -1.83 0.30 2.23
CA GLY A 69 -1.30 0.08 0.87
C GLY A 69 -0.02 0.87 0.59
N GLY A 70 0.07 2.12 1.08
CA GLY A 70 1.30 2.92 1.04
C GLY A 70 2.44 2.29 1.85
N LEU A 71 2.18 1.77 3.04
CA LEU A 71 3.17 1.07 3.87
C LEU A 71 3.69 -0.20 3.17
N VAL A 72 2.81 -0.98 2.56
CA VAL A 72 3.21 -2.11 1.70
C VAL A 72 4.10 -1.62 0.54
N ALA A 73 3.70 -0.55 -0.15
CA ALA A 73 4.49 -0.01 -1.25
C ALA A 73 5.89 0.42 -0.79
N ALA A 74 5.99 1.09 0.36
CA ALA A 74 7.26 1.47 0.97
C ALA A 74 8.18 0.26 1.17
N ARG A 75 7.65 -0.86 1.70
CA ARG A 75 8.42 -2.10 1.88
C ARG A 75 8.95 -2.65 0.56
N HIS A 76 8.13 -2.69 -0.49
CA HIS A 76 8.58 -3.15 -1.81
C HIS A 76 9.66 -2.23 -2.40
N LEU A 77 9.50 -0.91 -2.28
CA LEU A 77 10.47 0.07 -2.77
C LEU A 77 11.82 -0.04 -2.04
N LEU A 78 11.80 -0.18 -0.70
CA LEU A 78 13.00 -0.44 0.11
C LEU A 78 13.70 -1.72 -0.36
N ASN A 79 12.95 -2.81 -0.53
CA ASN A 79 13.50 -4.09 -0.99
C ASN A 79 14.07 -4.04 -2.42
N TRP A 80 13.72 -3.04 -3.22
CA TRP A 80 14.26 -2.83 -4.56
C TRP A 80 15.42 -1.83 -4.60
N GLY A 81 15.91 -1.38 -3.45
CA GLY A 81 17.10 -0.51 -3.35
C GLY A 81 16.82 0.98 -3.40
N ALA A 82 15.56 1.42 -3.21
CA ALA A 82 15.24 2.83 -3.07
C ALA A 82 15.57 3.35 -1.67
N TRP A 83 15.91 4.64 -1.56
CA TRP A 83 15.95 5.36 -0.28
C TRP A 83 14.54 5.84 0.06
N VAL A 84 13.87 5.16 1.00
CA VAL A 84 12.48 5.48 1.37
C VAL A 84 12.41 6.07 2.77
N GLN A 85 11.84 7.27 2.89
CA GLN A 85 11.36 7.81 4.16
C GLN A 85 9.85 7.62 4.25
N VAL A 86 9.39 6.97 5.31
CA VAL A 86 7.97 6.81 5.59
C VAL A 86 7.54 7.84 6.62
N LEU A 87 6.52 8.63 6.30
CA LEU A 87 5.86 9.56 7.22
C LEU A 87 4.44 9.08 7.47
N THR A 88 4.17 8.63 8.69
CA THR A 88 2.82 8.27 9.14
C THR A 88 2.08 9.51 9.60
N SER A 89 0.79 9.63 9.31
CA SER A 89 0.02 10.83 9.72
C SER A 89 -0.37 10.83 11.20
N TYR A 90 -0.08 9.76 11.93
CA TYR A 90 -0.35 9.58 13.36
C TYR A 90 0.78 8.77 14.00
N PRO A 91 0.92 8.81 15.33
CA PRO A 91 1.77 7.89 16.08
C PRO A 91 1.44 6.41 15.78
N PRO A 92 2.44 5.50 15.77
CA PRO A 92 2.24 4.10 15.38
C PRO A 92 1.20 3.33 16.20
N ASP A 93 1.02 3.66 17.48
CA ASP A 93 0.07 3.03 18.41
C ASP A 93 -1.40 3.33 18.09
N VAL A 94 -1.66 4.34 17.25
CA VAL A 94 -3.02 4.68 16.78
C VAL A 94 -3.48 3.79 15.62
N TYR A 95 -2.55 3.11 14.94
CA TYR A 95 -2.86 2.23 13.83
C TYR A 95 -3.51 0.94 14.37
N GLN A 96 -4.47 0.40 13.63
CA GLN A 96 -5.17 -0.83 14.01
C GLN A 96 -5.31 -1.77 12.81
N GLY A 97 -5.64 -3.03 13.08
CA GLY A 97 -5.94 -4.04 12.04
C GLY A 97 -4.79 -4.24 11.05
N VAL A 98 -5.14 -4.37 9.76
CA VAL A 98 -4.17 -4.65 8.70
C VAL A 98 -3.15 -3.51 8.50
N PRO A 99 -3.52 -2.20 8.52
CA PRO A 99 -2.54 -1.13 8.48
C PRO A 99 -1.50 -1.19 9.61
N ALA A 100 -1.91 -1.52 10.85
CA ALA A 100 -0.97 -1.70 11.96
C ALA A 100 -0.01 -2.86 11.72
N HIS A 101 -0.50 -3.96 11.17
CA HIS A 101 0.35 -5.10 10.82
C HIS A 101 1.42 -4.71 9.78
N GLN A 102 1.05 -3.95 8.75
CA GLN A 102 2.01 -3.49 7.75
C GLN A 102 3.02 -2.49 8.33
N LEU A 103 2.59 -1.65 9.28
CA LEU A 103 3.49 -0.75 10.00
C LEU A 103 4.50 -1.51 10.87
N ASP A 104 4.05 -2.54 11.60
CA ASP A 104 4.91 -3.41 12.42
C ASP A 104 5.99 -4.10 11.57
N ILE A 105 5.64 -4.57 10.36
CA ILE A 105 6.64 -5.15 9.44
C ILE A 105 7.72 -4.11 9.10
N LEU A 106 7.34 -2.89 8.73
CA LEU A 106 8.32 -1.83 8.41
C LEU A 106 9.21 -1.48 9.62
N GLN A 107 8.63 -1.43 10.81
CA GLN A 107 9.40 -1.23 12.06
C GLN A 107 10.41 -2.35 12.27
N ARG A 108 10.01 -3.61 12.08
CA ARG A 108 10.90 -4.78 12.19
C ARG A 108 11.98 -4.83 11.12
N MET A 109 11.73 -4.24 9.95
CA MET A 109 12.73 -4.06 8.89
C MET A 109 13.75 -2.95 9.21
N GLY A 110 13.52 -2.14 10.25
CA GLY A 110 14.31 -0.95 10.53
C GLY A 110 14.10 0.15 9.47
N ALA A 111 12.91 0.21 8.86
CA ALA A 111 12.60 1.23 7.87
C ALA A 111 12.70 2.65 8.48
N PRO A 112 13.18 3.66 7.73
CA PRO A 112 13.16 5.05 8.18
C PRO A 112 11.72 5.54 8.35
N LEU A 113 11.26 5.64 9.60
CA LEU A 113 9.89 5.97 9.98
C LEU A 113 9.88 7.23 10.84
N ALA A 114 8.98 8.16 10.52
CA ALA A 114 8.65 9.31 11.36
C ALA A 114 7.13 9.58 11.32
N TRP A 115 6.62 10.36 12.26
CA TRP A 115 5.21 10.68 12.44
C TRP A 115 5.01 12.17 12.71
#